data_AF-A0A0B1SZ60-F1
#
_entry.id   AF-A0A0B1SZ60-F1
#
_cell.length_a   1.000
_cell.length_b   1.000
_cell.length_c   1.000
_cell.angle_alpha   90.00
_cell.angle_beta   90.00
_cell.angle_gamma   90.00
#
_symmetry.space_group_name_H-M   'P 1'
#
loop_
_entity.id
_entity.type
_entity.pdbx_description
1 polymer ?
#
loop_
_entity_poly.entity_id
_entity_poly.type
_entity_poly.pdbx_seq_one_letter_code
_entity_poly.pdbx_strand_id
1 'polypeptide(L)'
;LFERAEPTTISRFSTERRSLRERSSSDVTFDLPQQKALNLEIVLAKLRPLTVMDLISRLESSNNESISIDLLSSLVKYFPTDEEVLLYKNASRDQVKRSCDILCWEAARRPALKIRAELAIAKEQILSDQKNASNLRLVDLMAQYVEFDTIALENVLAALHSARSITLNDVEAALKELNASVTRLKEQLTSRAAGETSLLEEYEPFLESAKTKGSNLLGEVQALRAVETSLQMFLCANTMKLEEIISVTADGLSMLSSSIKDRAAIKLRSLSIGSTPRQTAGRERFALHRRSLQPSRPSVETMRQMFLEAANQ
;
A
#
# COMPACT_ATOMS: atom_id res chain seq x y z
N LEU A 1 13.91 -75.06 19.05
CA LEU A 1 12.67 -75.07 19.85
C LEU A 1 11.94 -73.76 19.56
N PHE A 2 10.70 -73.90 19.09
CA PHE A 2 9.68 -72.87 18.89
C PHE A 2 9.49 -72.03 20.19
N GLU A 3 9.02 -70.78 20.17
CA GLU A 3 7.59 -70.48 20.01
C GLU A 3 7.29 -68.98 19.72
N ARG A 4 6.27 -68.75 18.88
CA ARG A 4 5.61 -67.46 18.59
C ARG A 4 4.70 -67.04 19.75
N ALA A 5 4.50 -65.74 19.95
CA ALA A 5 3.25 -65.21 20.52
C ALA A 5 2.85 -63.88 19.86
N GLU A 6 1.57 -63.80 19.49
CA GLU A 6 0.86 -62.76 18.73
C GLU A 6 0.39 -61.57 19.60
N PRO A 7 -0.10 -60.46 18.98
CA PRO A 7 -0.29 -59.17 19.65
C PRO A 7 -1.62 -59.09 20.42
N THR A 8 -1.59 -58.65 21.68
CA THR A 8 -2.79 -58.40 22.48
C THR A 8 -3.29 -56.97 22.32
N THR A 9 -4.43 -56.84 21.63
CA THR A 9 -5.35 -55.70 21.67
C THR A 9 -5.98 -55.57 23.07
N ILE A 10 -5.72 -54.48 23.79
CA ILE A 10 -6.57 -54.07 24.93
C ILE A 10 -6.94 -52.59 24.82
N SER A 11 -8.26 -52.42 24.67
CA SER A 11 -9.07 -51.21 24.63
C SER A 11 -8.80 -50.25 25.79
N ARG A 12 -8.66 -48.95 25.48
CA ARG A 12 -8.54 -47.85 26.45
C ARG A 12 -9.89 -47.33 26.99
N PHE A 13 -11.01 -47.99 26.69
CA PHE A 13 -12.30 -47.71 27.31
C PHE A 13 -12.50 -48.59 28.54
N SER A 14 -11.94 -48.21 29.69
CA SER A 14 -12.34 -48.70 31.03
C SER A 14 -11.64 -47.93 32.15
N THR A 15 -12.03 -46.67 32.35
CA THR A 15 -11.84 -46.02 33.66
C THR A 15 -13.00 -45.08 33.98
N GLU A 16 -14.22 -45.63 33.93
CA GLU A 16 -15.33 -45.10 34.72
C GLU A 16 -15.39 -45.84 36.06
N ARG A 17 -15.10 -45.12 37.14
CA ARG A 17 -15.82 -45.09 38.43
C ARG A 17 -14.89 -44.65 39.56
N ARG A 18 -15.46 -43.82 40.45
CA ARG A 18 -14.87 -43.02 41.55
C ARG A 18 -14.44 -41.63 41.04
N SER A 19 -15.05 -40.52 41.45
CA SER A 19 -15.65 -40.22 42.75
C SER A 19 -16.72 -39.12 42.58
N LEU A 20 -17.96 -39.46 42.90
CA LEU A 20 -18.96 -38.50 43.36
C LEU A 20 -18.48 -37.98 44.72
N ARG A 21 -17.56 -37.03 44.69
CA ARG A 21 -17.28 -36.17 45.84
C ARG A 21 -18.20 -34.98 45.68
N GLU A 22 -19.09 -34.80 46.65
CA GLU A 22 -19.93 -33.62 46.81
C GLU A 22 -19.15 -32.37 46.40
N ARG A 23 -19.58 -31.74 45.29
CA ARG A 23 -19.12 -30.39 44.98
C ARG A 23 -19.71 -29.49 46.06
N SER A 24 -18.87 -29.07 47.00
CA SER A 24 -19.13 -27.92 47.84
C SER A 24 -19.57 -26.77 46.93
N SER A 25 -20.72 -26.20 47.24
CA SER A 25 -21.43 -25.16 46.49
C SER A 25 -20.73 -23.79 46.51
N SER A 26 -19.40 -23.75 46.41
CA SER A 26 -18.59 -22.54 46.60
C SER A 26 -17.59 -22.24 45.49
N ASP A 27 -17.32 -23.16 44.57
CA ASP A 27 -16.44 -22.88 43.42
C ASP A 27 -17.26 -22.46 42.20
N VAL A 28 -17.47 -21.16 42.06
CA VAL A 28 -17.98 -20.57 40.82
C VAL A 28 -16.94 -20.84 39.74
N THR A 29 -17.19 -21.88 38.93
CA THR A 29 -16.31 -22.24 37.82
C THR A 29 -16.75 -21.41 36.62
N PHE A 30 -15.88 -20.50 36.17
CA PHE A 30 -16.14 -19.65 35.03
C PHE A 30 -15.81 -20.40 33.74
N ASP A 31 -16.83 -20.97 33.10
CA ASP A 31 -16.72 -21.90 31.96
C ASP A 31 -16.55 -21.19 30.60
N LEU A 32 -15.59 -20.26 30.49
CA LEU A 32 -15.20 -19.76 29.17
C LEU A 32 -14.38 -20.84 28.43
N PRO A 33 -14.65 -21.12 27.14
CA PRO A 33 -13.84 -22.09 26.38
C PRO A 33 -12.35 -21.76 26.47
N GLN A 34 -11.52 -22.75 26.82
CA GLN A 34 -10.10 -22.54 27.16
C GLN A 34 -9.33 -21.79 26.06
N GLN A 35 -9.59 -22.10 24.79
CA GLN A 35 -8.98 -21.42 23.65
C GLN A 35 -9.38 -19.93 23.57
N LYS A 36 -10.64 -19.61 23.88
CA LYS A 36 -11.15 -18.23 23.88
C LYS A 36 -10.59 -17.44 25.06
N ALA A 37 -10.51 -18.06 26.25
CA ALA A 37 -9.89 -17.47 27.43
C ALA A 37 -8.42 -17.11 27.17
N LEU A 38 -7.66 -18.04 26.58
CA LEU A 38 -6.27 -17.80 26.19
C LEU A 38 -6.14 -16.65 25.18
N ASN A 39 -6.98 -16.64 24.13
CA ASN A 39 -6.96 -15.58 23.13
C ASN A 39 -7.28 -14.21 23.75
N LEU A 40 -8.26 -14.14 24.66
CA LEU A 40 -8.56 -12.91 25.40
C LEU A 40 -7.40 -12.49 26.31
N GLU A 41 -6.76 -13.42 27.01
CA GLU A 41 -5.59 -13.09 27.83
C GLU A 41 -4.44 -12.53 26.99
N ILE A 42 -4.17 -13.11 25.83
CA ILE A 42 -3.15 -12.61 24.89
C ILE A 42 -3.51 -11.20 24.41
N VAL A 43 -4.76 -10.96 24.03
CA VAL A 43 -5.22 -9.64 23.60
C VAL A 43 -5.11 -8.63 24.75
N LEU A 44 -5.62 -8.96 25.94
CA LEU A 44 -5.58 -8.07 27.09
C LEU A 44 -4.16 -7.81 27.61
N ALA A 45 -3.23 -8.76 27.47
CA ALA A 45 -1.83 -8.57 27.82
C ALA A 45 -1.13 -7.50 26.97
N LYS A 46 -1.62 -7.25 25.74
CA LYS A 46 -1.13 -6.20 24.83
C LYS A 46 -1.63 -4.79 25.21
N LEU A 47 -2.54 -4.66 26.19
CA LEU A 47 -2.99 -3.35 26.69
C LEU A 47 -1.97 -2.65 27.59
N ARG A 48 -0.94 -3.36 28.09
CA ARG A 48 0.02 -2.80 29.05
C ARG A 48 0.67 -1.50 28.52
N PRO A 49 0.75 -0.44 29.34
CA PRO A 49 0.58 -0.42 30.79
C PRO A 49 -0.87 -0.33 31.30
N LEU A 50 -1.88 -0.29 30.42
CA LEU A 50 -3.28 -0.17 30.79
C LEU A 50 -3.83 -1.50 31.33
N THR A 51 -4.74 -1.39 32.29
CA THR A 51 -5.50 -2.51 32.85
C THR A 51 -6.82 -2.71 32.09
N VAL A 52 -7.48 -3.85 32.34
CA VAL A 52 -8.84 -4.12 31.82
C VAL A 52 -9.84 -3.07 32.29
N MET A 53 -9.69 -2.56 33.52
CA MET A 53 -10.55 -1.51 34.07
C MET A 53 -10.32 -0.17 33.38
N ASP A 54 -9.08 0.15 32.99
CA ASP A 54 -8.78 1.35 32.21
C ASP A 54 -9.39 1.26 30.81
N LEU A 55 -9.30 0.09 30.17
CA LEU A 55 -9.96 -0.18 28.89
C LEU A 55 -11.47 0.05 28.99
N ILE A 56 -12.13 -0.50 30.02
CA ILE A 56 -13.57 -0.32 30.23
C ILE A 56 -13.88 1.16 30.42
N SER A 57 -13.18 1.84 31.32
CA SER A 57 -13.40 3.26 31.62
C SER A 57 -13.25 4.15 30.37
N ARG A 58 -12.32 3.81 29.47
CA ARG A 58 -12.10 4.50 28.20
C ARG A 58 -13.20 4.24 27.18
N LEU A 59 -13.65 2.98 27.06
CA LEU A 59 -14.80 2.63 26.23
C LEU A 59 -16.07 3.35 26.71
N GLU A 60 -16.26 3.53 28.03
CA GLU A 60 -17.41 4.25 28.59
C GLU A 60 -17.33 5.77 28.39
N SER A 61 -16.15 6.35 28.59
CA SER A 61 -15.92 7.80 28.40
C SER A 61 -15.78 8.21 26.93
N SER A 62 -15.85 7.27 25.98
CA SER A 62 -15.62 7.49 24.55
C SER A 62 -14.24 8.08 24.23
N ASN A 63 -13.30 8.01 25.16
CA ASN A 63 -11.92 8.48 25.01
C ASN A 63 -11.01 7.30 24.67
N ASN A 64 -10.96 6.93 23.39
CA ASN A 64 -10.27 5.74 22.89
C ASN A 64 -8.91 6.05 22.22
N GLU A 65 -8.41 7.29 22.29
CA GLU A 65 -7.26 7.78 21.50
C GLU A 65 -5.95 7.00 21.72
N SER A 66 -5.82 6.27 22.83
CA SER A 66 -4.60 5.52 23.17
C SER A 66 -4.78 4.00 23.13
N ILE A 67 -5.87 3.50 22.56
CA ILE A 67 -6.07 2.07 22.29
C ILE A 67 -6.04 1.87 20.77
N SER A 68 -5.16 1.02 20.27
CA SER A 68 -5.05 0.79 18.83
C SER A 68 -6.28 0.08 18.26
N ILE A 69 -6.64 0.42 17.02
CA ILE A 69 -7.77 -0.19 16.29
C ILE A 69 -7.58 -1.70 16.16
N ASP A 70 -6.36 -2.16 15.88
CA ASP A 70 -6.05 -3.59 15.75
C ASP A 70 -6.32 -4.36 17.05
N LEU A 71 -6.06 -3.72 18.18
CA LEU A 71 -6.29 -4.29 19.49
C LEU A 71 -7.78 -4.35 19.81
N LEU A 72 -8.53 -3.27 19.54
CA LEU A 72 -9.99 -3.25 19.67
C LEU A 72 -10.66 -4.26 18.72
N SER A 73 -10.17 -4.39 17.49
CA SER A 73 -10.69 -5.35 16.51
C SER A 73 -10.44 -6.78 16.97
N SER A 74 -9.26 -7.06 17.53
CA SER A 74 -8.93 -8.35 18.14
C SER A 74 -9.80 -8.62 19.38
N LEU A 75 -10.06 -7.61 20.19
CA LEU A 75 -10.94 -7.71 21.36
C LEU A 75 -12.39 -8.02 20.96
N VAL A 76 -12.93 -7.29 19.98
CA VAL A 76 -14.30 -7.52 19.45
C VAL A 76 -14.44 -8.92 18.86
N LYS A 77 -13.40 -9.44 18.19
CA LYS A 77 -13.38 -10.80 17.63
C LYS A 77 -13.62 -11.88 18.69
N TYR A 78 -13.02 -11.72 19.87
CA TYR A 78 -13.12 -12.67 20.98
C TYR A 78 -14.06 -12.20 22.10
N PHE A 79 -14.84 -11.16 21.87
CA PHE A 79 -15.75 -10.61 22.88
C PHE A 79 -16.72 -11.70 23.37
N PRO A 80 -17.04 -11.75 24.67
CA PRO A 80 -17.94 -12.78 25.20
C PRO A 80 -19.35 -12.66 24.60
N THR A 81 -20.00 -13.80 24.37
CA THR A 81 -21.38 -13.87 23.86
C THR A 81 -22.37 -13.65 25.00
N ASP A 82 -23.63 -13.35 24.67
CA ASP A 82 -24.68 -13.13 25.68
C ASP A 82 -24.84 -14.35 26.61
N GLU A 83 -24.66 -15.57 26.09
CA GLU A 83 -24.68 -16.83 26.85
C GLU A 83 -23.51 -16.92 27.84
N GLU A 84 -22.29 -16.66 27.37
CA GLU A 84 -21.07 -16.70 28.21
C GLU A 84 -21.11 -15.61 29.29
N VAL A 85 -21.60 -14.42 28.94
CA VAL A 85 -21.77 -13.29 29.86
C VAL A 85 -22.78 -13.62 30.98
N LEU A 86 -23.81 -14.42 30.68
CA LEU A 86 -24.84 -14.80 31.66
C LEU A 86 -24.25 -15.58 32.84
N LEU A 87 -23.18 -16.34 32.61
CA LEU A 87 -22.46 -17.11 33.64
C LEU A 87 -21.87 -16.21 34.74
N TYR A 88 -21.61 -14.93 34.43
CA TYR A 88 -20.99 -13.97 35.35
C TYR A 88 -22.01 -13.01 36.02
N LYS A 89 -23.30 -13.14 35.71
CA LYS A 89 -24.35 -12.22 36.18
C LYS A 89 -24.51 -12.23 37.71
N ASN A 90 -24.44 -13.42 38.31
CA ASN A 90 -24.64 -13.63 39.75
C ASN A 90 -23.32 -13.74 40.54
N ALA A 91 -22.16 -13.71 39.86
CA ALA A 91 -20.86 -13.81 40.51
C ALA A 91 -20.49 -12.51 41.23
N SER A 92 -19.91 -12.60 42.43
CA SER A 92 -19.39 -11.44 43.14
C SER A 92 -18.07 -10.98 42.52
N ARG A 93 -17.77 -9.67 42.61
CA ARG A 93 -16.56 -9.10 41.99
C ARG A 93 -15.27 -9.70 42.56
N ASP A 94 -15.26 -10.03 43.84
CA ASP A 94 -14.09 -10.54 44.58
C ASP A 94 -13.68 -11.95 44.16
N GLN A 95 -14.62 -12.70 43.59
CA GLN A 95 -14.38 -14.04 43.05
C GLN A 95 -13.72 -14.01 41.66
N VAL A 96 -13.76 -12.86 40.98
CA VAL A 96 -13.30 -12.70 39.59
C VAL A 96 -11.90 -12.08 39.53
N LYS A 97 -10.87 -12.90 39.31
CA LYS A 97 -9.46 -12.45 39.37
C LYS A 97 -8.76 -12.39 38.01
N ARG A 98 -9.05 -13.30 37.08
CA ARG A 98 -8.37 -13.33 35.78
C ARG A 98 -8.85 -12.17 34.89
N SER A 99 -7.95 -11.55 34.14
CA SER A 99 -8.26 -10.41 33.27
C SER A 99 -9.39 -10.69 32.27
N CYS A 100 -9.41 -11.88 31.67
CA CYS A 100 -10.46 -12.31 30.75
C CYS A 100 -11.82 -12.49 31.46
N ASP A 101 -11.82 -13.03 32.67
CA ASP A 101 -13.03 -13.17 33.49
C ASP A 101 -13.55 -11.81 33.98
N ILE A 102 -12.65 -10.88 34.32
CA ILE A 102 -13.00 -9.50 34.68
C ILE A 102 -13.72 -8.85 33.50
N LEU A 103 -13.19 -8.96 32.27
CA LEU A 103 -13.87 -8.45 31.08
C LEU A 103 -15.27 -9.03 30.92
N CYS A 104 -15.45 -10.34 31.12
CA CYS A 104 -16.75 -11.00 31.01
C CYS A 104 -17.73 -10.55 32.10
N TRP A 105 -17.25 -10.41 33.33
CA TRP A 105 -18.04 -9.92 34.47
C TRP A 105 -18.51 -8.48 34.27
N GLU A 106 -17.65 -7.65 33.69
CA GLU A 106 -17.93 -6.24 33.37
C GLU A 106 -18.90 -6.12 32.17
N ALA A 107 -18.74 -6.97 31.16
CA ALA A 107 -19.67 -7.11 30.03
C ALA A 107 -21.08 -7.50 30.48
N ALA A 108 -21.21 -8.33 31.53
CA ALA A 108 -22.51 -8.72 32.11
C ALA A 108 -23.30 -7.56 32.72
N ARG A 109 -22.59 -6.53 33.19
CA ARG A 109 -23.18 -5.36 33.83
C ARG A 109 -23.31 -4.18 32.89
N ARG A 110 -22.55 -4.18 31.80
CA ARG A 110 -22.52 -3.12 30.79
C ARG A 110 -22.71 -3.74 29.40
N PRO A 111 -23.96 -4.05 29.01
CA PRO A 111 -24.24 -4.68 27.71
C PRO A 111 -23.79 -3.81 26.52
N ALA A 112 -23.62 -2.50 26.73
CA ALA A 112 -23.15 -1.57 25.72
C ALA A 112 -21.63 -1.62 25.44
N LEU A 113 -20.83 -2.38 26.19
CA LEU A 113 -19.37 -2.37 26.01
C LEU A 113 -18.93 -2.85 24.62
N LYS A 114 -19.58 -3.90 24.10
CA LYS A 114 -19.27 -4.44 22.79
C LYS A 114 -19.53 -3.42 21.69
N ILE A 115 -20.74 -2.85 21.68
CA ILE A 115 -21.13 -1.86 20.66
C ILE A 115 -20.31 -0.58 20.79
N ARG A 116 -19.87 -0.18 21.99
CA ARG A 116 -18.93 0.94 22.18
C ARG A 116 -17.57 0.66 21.55
N ALA A 117 -17.04 -0.55 21.70
CA ALA A 117 -15.80 -0.94 21.04
C ALA A 117 -15.95 -0.98 19.51
N GLU A 118 -17.07 -1.52 19.00
CA GLU A 118 -17.39 -1.53 17.57
C GLU A 118 -17.54 -0.12 17.00
N LEU A 119 -18.23 0.78 17.71
CA LEU A 119 -18.39 2.18 17.33
C LEU A 119 -17.07 2.96 17.39
N ALA A 120 -16.19 2.66 18.34
CA ALA A 120 -14.85 3.26 18.42
C ALA A 120 -14.02 2.89 17.19
N ILE A 121 -14.03 1.61 16.80
CA ILE A 121 -13.38 1.13 15.57
C ILE A 121 -13.98 1.84 14.34
N ALA A 122 -15.31 1.87 14.24
CA ALA A 122 -16.00 2.49 13.11
C ALA A 122 -15.71 3.99 13.01
N LYS A 123 -15.73 4.72 14.13
CA LYS A 123 -15.41 6.16 14.19
C LYS A 123 -14.01 6.42 13.66
N GLU A 124 -13.01 5.69 14.15
CA GLU A 124 -11.62 5.89 13.74
C GLU A 124 -11.42 5.55 12.25
N GLN A 125 -12.06 4.47 11.78
CA GLN A 125 -12.03 4.10 10.36
C GLN A 125 -12.69 5.18 9.48
N ILE A 126 -13.85 5.71 9.88
CA ILE A 126 -14.54 6.79 9.15
C ILE A 126 -13.70 8.06 9.13
N LEU A 127 -13.07 8.43 10.24
CA LEU A 127 -12.19 9.60 10.31
C LEU A 127 -10.95 9.42 9.41
N SER A 128 -10.35 8.23 9.40
CA SER A 128 -9.26 7.88 8.49
C SER A 128 -9.72 7.98 7.03
N ASP A 129 -10.86 7.40 6.69
CA ASP A 129 -11.43 7.43 5.33
C ASP A 129 -11.79 8.86 4.90
N GLN A 130 -12.35 9.68 5.80
CA GLN A 130 -12.65 11.10 5.55
C GLN A 130 -11.38 11.90 5.31
N LYS A 131 -10.33 11.70 6.12
CA LYS A 131 -9.03 12.34 5.93
C LYS A 131 -8.40 11.93 4.59
N ASN A 132 -8.58 10.69 4.17
CA ASN A 132 -8.10 10.21 2.88
C ASN A 132 -8.93 10.80 1.72
N ALA A 133 -10.26 10.92 1.88
CA ALA A 133 -11.15 11.50 0.89
C ALA A 133 -10.94 13.01 0.71
N SER A 134 -10.66 13.75 1.78
CA SER A 134 -10.37 15.19 1.71
C SER A 134 -9.02 15.50 1.04
N ASN A 135 -8.13 14.51 0.93
CA ASN A 135 -6.81 14.63 0.30
C ASN A 135 -6.75 13.95 -1.08
N LEU A 136 -7.90 13.53 -1.62
CA LEU A 136 -7.95 12.81 -2.89
C LEU A 136 -7.65 13.76 -4.06
N ARG A 137 -6.52 13.56 -4.74
CA ARG A 137 -6.14 14.34 -5.92
C ARG A 137 -6.68 13.69 -7.18
N LEU A 138 -6.80 14.47 -8.26
CA LEU A 138 -7.22 13.95 -9.56
C LEU A 138 -6.32 12.80 -10.06
N VAL A 139 -5.01 12.88 -9.80
CA VAL A 139 -4.05 11.82 -10.14
C VAL A 139 -4.34 10.51 -9.40
N ASP A 140 -4.87 10.58 -8.18
CA ASP A 140 -5.26 9.40 -7.40
C ASP A 140 -6.51 8.74 -8.00
N LEU A 141 -7.45 9.53 -8.54
CA LEU A 141 -8.59 9.04 -9.33
C LEU A 141 -8.11 8.37 -10.63
N MET A 142 -7.19 8.99 -11.35
CA MET A 142 -6.64 8.39 -12.58
C MET A 142 -6.00 7.03 -12.29
N ALA A 143 -5.16 6.96 -11.25
CA ALA A 143 -4.56 5.71 -10.78
C ALA A 143 -5.60 4.66 -10.31
N GLN A 144 -6.81 5.10 -9.95
CA GLN A 144 -7.91 4.21 -9.57
C GLN A 144 -8.66 3.61 -10.76
N TYR A 145 -8.94 4.43 -11.79
CA TYR A 145 -9.87 4.09 -12.86
C TYR A 145 -9.21 3.72 -14.19
N VAL A 146 -7.93 4.00 -14.35
CA VAL A 146 -7.15 3.65 -15.54
C VAL A 146 -6.18 2.54 -15.19
N GLU A 147 -6.09 1.54 -16.07
CA GLU A 147 -5.07 0.49 -15.99
C GLU A 147 -3.79 1.01 -16.66
N PHE A 148 -2.69 0.97 -15.92
CA PHE A 148 -1.39 1.39 -16.39
C PHE A 148 -0.45 0.19 -16.41
N ASP A 149 0.31 0.07 -17.49
CA ASP A 149 1.49 -0.80 -17.50
C ASP A 149 2.57 -0.14 -16.62
N THR A 150 2.72 -0.66 -15.40
CA THR A 150 3.65 -0.12 -14.42
C THR A 150 5.11 -0.31 -14.84
N ILE A 151 5.41 -1.37 -15.61
CA ILE A 151 6.77 -1.65 -16.08
C ILE A 151 7.15 -0.65 -17.16
N ALA A 152 6.26 -0.43 -18.13
CA ALA A 152 6.46 0.59 -19.15
C ALA A 152 6.62 1.99 -18.54
N LEU A 153 5.78 2.33 -17.55
CA LEU A 153 5.87 3.61 -16.84
C LEU A 153 7.22 3.79 -16.12
N GLU A 154 7.71 2.76 -15.42
CA GLU A 154 8.99 2.80 -14.72
C GLU A 154 10.18 2.94 -15.69
N ASN A 155 10.12 2.25 -16.85
CA ASN A 155 11.13 2.39 -17.89
C ASN A 155 11.19 3.80 -18.48
N VAL A 156 10.04 4.40 -18.76
CA VAL A 156 9.96 5.79 -19.26
C VAL A 156 10.48 6.77 -18.20
N LEU A 157 10.10 6.59 -16.93
CA LEU A 157 10.62 7.41 -15.83
C LEU A 157 12.14 7.31 -15.70
N ALA A 158 12.71 6.11 -15.81
CA ALA A 158 14.16 5.92 -15.76
C ALA A 158 14.88 6.68 -16.89
N ALA A 159 14.36 6.60 -18.13
CA ALA A 159 14.90 7.32 -19.27
C ALA A 159 14.81 8.85 -19.08
N LEU A 160 13.66 9.36 -18.64
CA LEU A 160 13.45 10.78 -18.40
C LEU A 160 14.35 11.31 -17.27
N HIS A 161 14.49 10.56 -16.18
CA HIS A 161 15.39 10.95 -15.08
C HIS A 161 16.85 10.98 -15.51
N SER A 162 17.29 10.03 -16.35
CA SER A 162 18.64 10.04 -16.90
C SER A 162 18.90 11.24 -17.81
N ALA A 163 17.87 11.71 -18.53
CA ALA A 163 17.99 12.84 -19.44
C ALA A 163 17.80 14.21 -18.75
N ARG A 164 17.23 14.25 -17.53
CA ARG A 164 16.83 15.47 -16.82
C ARG A 164 17.96 16.47 -16.58
N SER A 165 19.19 15.99 -16.38
CA SER A 165 20.35 16.85 -16.11
C SER A 165 21.09 17.32 -17.35
N ILE A 166 20.68 16.88 -18.55
CA ILE A 166 21.37 17.19 -19.80
C ILE A 166 20.72 18.40 -20.45
N THR A 167 21.50 19.44 -20.65
CA THR A 167 21.12 20.68 -21.33
C THR A 167 21.58 20.63 -22.77
N LEU A 168 20.63 20.62 -23.71
CA LEU A 168 20.96 20.51 -25.14
C LEU A 168 21.82 21.69 -25.62
N ASN A 169 21.61 22.88 -25.03
CA ASN A 169 22.42 24.07 -25.30
C ASN A 169 23.90 23.89 -24.92
N ASP A 170 24.19 23.23 -23.79
CA ASP A 170 25.57 23.06 -23.32
C ASP A 170 26.29 21.99 -24.15
N VAL A 171 25.57 20.93 -24.56
CA VAL A 171 26.07 19.93 -25.51
C VAL A 171 26.42 20.58 -26.85
N GLU A 172 25.55 21.46 -27.37
CA GLU A 172 25.81 22.22 -28.59
C GLU A 172 27.02 23.14 -28.47
N ALA A 173 27.17 23.84 -27.33
CA ALA A 173 28.28 24.74 -27.09
C ALA A 173 29.61 23.96 -27.04
N ALA A 174 29.67 22.87 -26.27
CA ALA A 174 30.84 22.01 -26.17
C ALA A 174 31.22 21.39 -27.54
N LEU A 175 30.23 20.99 -28.34
CA LEU A 175 30.47 20.43 -29.66
C LEU A 175 30.99 21.49 -30.65
N LYS A 176 30.48 22.71 -30.60
CA LYS A 176 31.00 23.83 -31.40
C LYS A 176 32.46 24.13 -31.06
N GLU A 177 32.80 24.17 -29.78
CA GLU A 177 34.17 24.40 -29.32
C GLU A 177 35.12 23.26 -29.73
N LEU A 178 34.68 22.00 -29.61
CA LEU A 178 35.44 20.83 -30.06
C LEU A 178 35.72 20.90 -31.57
N ASN A 179 34.69 21.13 -32.38
CA ASN A 179 34.84 21.22 -33.84
C ASN A 179 35.73 22.39 -34.26
N ALA A 180 35.61 23.55 -33.59
CA ALA A 180 36.51 24.69 -33.82
C ALA A 180 37.96 24.35 -33.47
N SER A 181 38.18 23.64 -32.36
CA SER A 181 39.52 23.20 -31.93
C SER A 181 40.16 22.22 -32.91
N VAL A 182 39.40 21.21 -33.38
CA VAL A 182 39.87 20.25 -34.38
C VAL A 182 40.20 20.95 -35.70
N THR A 183 39.36 21.89 -36.13
CA THR A 183 39.59 22.67 -37.36
C THR A 183 40.86 23.50 -37.25
N ARG A 184 41.05 24.22 -36.14
CA ARG A 184 42.26 25.00 -35.87
C ARG A 184 43.52 24.13 -35.83
N LEU A 185 43.47 22.97 -35.18
CA LEU A 185 44.61 22.04 -35.12
C LEU A 185 44.96 21.50 -36.51
N LYS A 186 43.96 21.18 -37.33
CA LYS A 186 44.16 20.73 -38.72
C LYS A 186 44.80 21.83 -39.59
N GLU A 187 44.34 23.06 -39.45
CA GLU A 187 44.93 24.22 -40.12
C GLU A 187 46.38 24.47 -39.66
N GLN A 188 46.67 24.33 -38.37
CA GLN A 188 48.03 24.46 -37.83
C GLN A 188 48.95 23.36 -38.35
N LEU A 189 48.47 22.10 -38.39
CA LEU A 189 49.23 20.97 -38.91
C LEU A 189 49.58 21.17 -40.39
N THR A 190 48.61 21.58 -41.20
CA THR A 190 48.81 21.79 -42.65
C THR A 190 49.62 23.05 -42.98
N SER A 191 49.50 24.13 -42.22
CA SER A 191 50.21 25.40 -42.49
C SER A 191 51.61 25.50 -41.88
N ARG A 192 51.84 24.91 -40.70
CA ARG A 192 53.12 25.03 -39.96
C ARG A 192 54.00 23.78 -40.03
N ALA A 193 53.41 22.59 -40.18
CA ALA A 193 54.17 21.33 -40.27
C ALA A 193 54.31 20.82 -41.71
N ALA A 194 54.11 21.68 -42.71
CA ALA A 194 54.20 21.32 -44.14
C ALA A 194 55.55 20.71 -44.56
N GLY A 195 56.60 20.89 -43.76
CA GLY A 195 57.93 20.28 -43.96
C GLY A 195 58.21 19.03 -43.11
N GLU A 196 57.36 18.69 -42.14
CA GLU A 196 57.55 17.56 -41.22
C GLU A 196 56.57 16.43 -41.58
N THR A 197 56.91 15.67 -42.62
CA THR A 197 56.08 14.57 -43.15
C THR A 197 55.72 13.51 -42.11
N SER A 198 56.62 13.23 -41.17
CA SER A 198 56.37 12.27 -40.07
C SER A 198 55.23 12.71 -39.15
N LEU A 199 55.10 14.02 -38.90
CA LEU A 199 54.10 14.58 -38.01
C LEU A 199 52.72 14.65 -38.68
N LEU A 200 52.71 14.90 -40.00
CA LEU A 200 51.51 14.79 -40.83
C LEU A 200 50.99 13.34 -40.87
N GLU A 201 51.86 12.37 -41.17
CA GLU A 201 51.47 10.94 -41.22
C GLU A 201 50.91 10.42 -39.90
N GLU A 202 51.43 10.89 -38.75
CA GLU A 202 50.99 10.46 -37.43
C GLU A 202 49.63 11.08 -37.01
N TYR A 203 49.44 12.39 -37.19
CA TYR A 203 48.30 13.11 -36.59
C TYR A 203 47.15 13.41 -37.56
N GLU A 204 47.38 13.39 -38.88
CA GLU A 204 46.32 13.65 -39.87
C GLU A 204 45.17 12.63 -39.80
N PRO A 205 45.41 11.31 -39.71
CA PRO A 205 44.33 10.32 -39.60
C PRO A 205 43.46 10.52 -38.35
N PHE A 206 44.08 10.92 -37.24
CA PHE A 206 43.39 11.21 -36.00
C PHE A 206 42.49 12.44 -36.13
N LEU A 207 42.99 13.54 -36.70
CA LEU A 207 42.22 14.77 -36.88
C LEU A 207 41.05 14.59 -37.85
N GLU A 208 41.22 13.81 -38.92
CA GLU A 208 40.10 13.47 -39.81
C GLU A 208 39.06 12.57 -39.13
N SER A 209 39.50 11.62 -38.32
CA SER A 209 38.58 10.82 -37.50
C SER A 209 37.83 11.68 -36.48
N ALA A 210 38.50 12.62 -35.83
CA ALA A 210 37.87 13.56 -34.90
C ALA A 210 36.86 14.46 -35.59
N LYS A 211 37.18 14.98 -36.78
CA LYS A 211 36.29 15.82 -37.59
C LYS A 211 35.05 15.07 -38.04
N THR A 212 35.20 13.84 -38.52
CA THR A 212 34.07 13.00 -38.95
C THR A 212 33.15 12.66 -37.77
N LYS A 213 33.70 12.25 -36.62
CA LYS A 213 32.92 12.03 -35.38
C LYS A 213 32.20 13.30 -34.92
N GLY A 214 32.88 14.45 -34.94
CA GLY A 214 32.29 15.74 -34.58
C GLY A 214 31.16 16.18 -35.50
N SER A 215 31.25 15.86 -36.81
CA SER A 215 30.17 16.09 -37.77
C SER A 215 28.97 15.17 -37.53
N ASN A 216 29.22 13.90 -37.18
CA ASN A 216 28.14 12.95 -36.86
C ASN A 216 27.38 13.37 -35.60
N LEU A 217 28.11 13.72 -34.53
CA LEU A 217 27.53 14.26 -33.30
C LEU A 217 26.69 15.52 -33.56
N LEU A 218 27.14 16.38 -34.49
CA LEU A 218 26.38 17.59 -34.84
C LEU A 218 25.05 17.22 -35.51
N GLY A 219 25.06 16.20 -36.38
CA GLY A 219 23.84 15.66 -36.97
C GLY A 219 22.88 15.07 -35.93
N GLU A 220 23.39 14.34 -34.95
CA GLU A 220 22.57 13.78 -33.84
C GLU A 220 21.94 14.89 -32.98
N VAL A 221 22.70 15.94 -32.66
CA VAL A 221 22.20 17.09 -31.89
C VAL A 221 21.13 17.86 -32.67
N GLN A 222 21.29 18.03 -33.99
CA GLN A 222 20.27 18.62 -34.85
C GLN A 222 18.99 17.76 -34.91
N ALA A 223 19.13 16.43 -34.93
CA ALA A 223 18.00 15.53 -34.84
C ALA A 223 17.26 15.67 -33.50
N LEU A 224 17.98 15.83 -32.38
CA LEU A 224 17.38 16.12 -31.07
C LEU A 224 16.61 17.45 -31.06
N ARG A 225 17.12 18.49 -31.73
CA ARG A 225 16.39 19.76 -31.90
C ARG A 225 15.09 19.60 -32.68
N ALA A 226 15.11 18.78 -33.74
CA ALA A 226 13.89 18.48 -34.48
C ALA A 226 12.85 17.75 -33.60
N VAL A 227 13.30 16.82 -32.75
CA VAL A 227 12.44 16.14 -31.76
C VAL A 227 11.90 17.14 -30.73
N GLU A 228 12.73 18.05 -30.22
CA GLU A 228 12.30 19.12 -29.31
C GLU A 228 11.18 19.95 -29.94
N THR A 229 11.35 20.42 -31.18
CA THR A 229 10.30 21.17 -31.90
C THR A 229 9.02 20.35 -32.07
N SER A 230 9.15 19.06 -32.40
CA SER A 230 8.00 18.16 -32.51
C SER A 230 7.27 18.00 -31.17
N LEU A 231 7.99 17.87 -30.06
CA LEU A 231 7.43 17.74 -28.72
C LEU A 231 6.75 19.04 -28.27
N GLN A 232 7.37 20.19 -28.53
CA GLN A 232 6.78 21.50 -28.27
C GLN A 232 5.43 21.63 -28.97
N MET A 233 5.34 21.28 -30.25
CA MET A 233 4.09 21.32 -31.00
C MET A 233 3.06 20.32 -30.48
N PHE A 234 3.48 19.07 -30.23
CA PHE A 234 2.58 18.01 -29.76
C PHE A 234 2.00 18.31 -28.37
N LEU A 235 2.81 18.84 -27.46
CA LEU A 235 2.40 19.17 -26.09
C LEU A 235 1.88 20.60 -25.94
N CYS A 236 1.82 21.38 -27.03
CA CYS A 236 1.49 22.80 -27.02
C CYS A 236 2.38 23.62 -26.06
N ALA A 237 3.65 23.24 -25.96
CA ALA A 237 4.67 23.77 -25.05
C ALA A 237 5.73 24.60 -25.80
N ASN A 238 5.29 25.51 -26.67
CA ASN A 238 6.13 26.21 -27.67
C ASN A 238 7.31 27.01 -27.11
N THR A 239 7.30 27.33 -25.82
CA THR A 239 8.36 28.11 -25.16
C THR A 239 9.28 27.24 -24.30
N MET A 240 8.92 25.97 -24.08
CA MET A 240 9.66 25.11 -23.16
C MET A 240 10.84 24.46 -23.86
N LYS A 241 12.00 24.48 -23.22
CA LYS A 241 13.16 23.74 -23.71
C LYS A 241 13.00 22.25 -23.48
N LEU A 242 13.75 21.43 -24.22
CA LEU A 242 13.71 19.97 -24.09
C LEU A 242 13.88 19.50 -22.64
N GLU A 243 14.85 20.07 -21.90
CA GLU A 243 15.09 19.74 -20.50
C GLU A 243 13.90 20.07 -19.57
N GLU A 244 13.17 21.15 -19.87
CA GLU A 244 11.98 21.56 -19.12
C GLU A 244 10.81 20.62 -19.41
N ILE A 245 10.62 20.25 -20.68
CA ILE A 245 9.60 19.27 -21.10
C ILE A 245 9.85 17.93 -20.41
N ILE A 246 11.10 17.46 -20.41
CA ILE A 246 11.51 16.23 -19.72
C ILE A 246 11.22 16.33 -18.23
N SER A 247 11.59 17.44 -17.57
CA SER A 247 11.38 17.62 -16.13
C SER A 247 9.89 17.59 -15.77
N VAL A 248 9.06 18.38 -16.47
CA VAL A 248 7.62 18.46 -16.19
C VAL A 248 6.94 17.11 -16.44
N THR A 249 7.32 16.42 -17.52
CA THR A 249 6.78 15.09 -17.82
C THR A 249 7.20 14.07 -16.77
N ALA A 250 8.46 14.08 -16.35
CA ALA A 250 8.97 13.19 -15.30
C ALA A 250 8.28 13.42 -13.96
N ASP A 251 8.08 14.68 -13.57
CA ASP A 251 7.42 15.03 -12.32
C ASP A 251 5.92 14.61 -12.36
N GLY A 252 5.24 14.83 -13.48
CA GLY A 252 3.86 14.37 -13.71
C GLY A 252 3.70 12.86 -13.63
N LEU A 253 4.56 12.11 -14.32
CA LEU A 253 4.56 10.65 -14.30
C LEU A 253 5.00 10.08 -12.94
N SER A 254 5.87 10.77 -12.21
CA SER A 254 6.28 10.39 -10.86
C SER A 254 5.12 10.50 -9.87
N MET A 255 4.31 11.56 -9.97
CA MET A 255 3.08 11.69 -9.18
C MET A 255 2.12 10.54 -9.46
N LEU A 256 1.91 10.20 -10.74
CA LEU A 256 1.07 9.08 -11.13
C LEU A 256 1.60 7.74 -10.60
N SER A 257 2.91 7.50 -10.72
CA SER A 257 3.56 6.29 -10.21
C SER A 257 3.38 6.16 -8.69
N SER A 258 3.55 7.25 -7.94
CA SER A 258 3.29 7.28 -6.49
C SER A 258 1.83 6.92 -6.18
N SER A 259 0.87 7.57 -6.86
CA SER A 259 -0.56 7.32 -6.65
C SER A 259 -0.96 5.88 -6.94
N ILE A 260 -0.37 5.24 -7.96
CA ILE A 260 -0.58 3.82 -8.27
C ILE A 260 -0.05 2.93 -7.12
N LYS A 261 1.15 3.23 -6.62
CA LYS A 261 1.80 2.47 -5.52
C LYS A 261 1.03 2.62 -4.20
N ASP A 262 0.61 3.83 -3.85
CA ASP A 262 -0.17 4.12 -2.65
C ASP A 262 -1.51 3.37 -2.67
N ARG A 263 -2.18 3.35 -3.83
CA ARG A 263 -3.42 2.56 -4.01
C ARG A 263 -3.18 1.06 -3.82
N ALA A 264 -2.12 0.52 -4.39
CA ALA A 264 -1.80 -0.91 -4.25
C ALA A 264 -1.63 -1.29 -2.77
N ALA A 265 -0.97 -0.43 -1.98
CA ALA A 265 -0.81 -0.62 -0.54
C ALA A 265 -2.15 -0.59 0.22
N ILE A 266 -3.07 0.32 -0.14
CA ILE A 266 -4.41 0.41 0.49
C ILE A 266 -5.24 -0.85 0.20
N LYS A 267 -5.24 -1.35 -1.06
CA LYS A 267 -5.95 -2.59 -1.41
C LYS A 267 -5.47 -3.78 -0.58
N LEU A 268 -4.16 -3.93 -0.39
CA LEU A 268 -3.59 -5.02 0.42
C LEU A 268 -3.99 -4.95 1.90
N ARG A 269 -4.09 -3.74 2.48
CA ARG A 269 -4.57 -3.57 3.87
C ARG A 269 -6.06 -3.92 4.00
N SER A 270 -6.89 -3.51 3.04
CA SER A 270 -8.33 -3.79 3.09
C SER A 270 -8.68 -5.28 2.98
N LEU A 271 -7.88 -6.07 2.25
CA LEU A 271 -8.08 -7.51 2.10
C LEU A 271 -7.67 -8.31 3.34
N SER A 272 -6.75 -7.78 4.15
CA SER A 272 -6.26 -8.44 5.37
C SER A 272 -7.25 -8.41 6.53
N ILE A 273 -8.29 -7.57 6.46
CA ILE A 273 -9.30 -7.38 7.53
C ILE A 273 -10.64 -8.07 7.18
N GLY A 274 -10.88 -8.40 5.90
CA GLY A 274 -12.18 -8.88 5.40
C GLY A 274 -12.35 -10.40 5.24
N SER A 275 -11.34 -11.23 5.49
CA SER A 275 -11.38 -12.65 5.14
C SER A 275 -11.60 -13.58 6.34
N THR A 276 -12.82 -13.59 6.90
CA THR A 276 -13.36 -14.84 7.47
C THR A 276 -14.87 -14.97 7.17
N PRO A 277 -15.33 -16.07 6.54
CA PRO A 277 -16.75 -16.32 6.35
C PRO A 277 -17.36 -16.76 7.69
N ARG A 278 -18.17 -15.91 8.31
CA ARG A 278 -19.04 -16.31 9.43
C ARG A 278 -20.24 -17.08 8.86
N GLN A 279 -20.24 -18.39 9.03
CA GLN A 279 -21.49 -19.13 9.20
C GLN A 279 -22.09 -18.69 10.54
N THR A 280 -23.19 -17.94 10.49
CA THR A 280 -24.12 -17.82 11.61
C THR A 280 -25.51 -18.03 11.04
N ALA A 281 -26.09 -19.18 11.39
CA ALA A 281 -27.49 -19.49 11.17
C ALA A 281 -28.38 -18.46 11.90
N GLY A 282 -29.41 -17.99 11.21
CA GLY A 282 -30.63 -17.49 11.83
C GLY A 282 -30.58 -16.16 12.58
N ARG A 283 -30.38 -15.04 11.88
CA ARG A 283 -31.13 -13.80 12.20
C ARG A 283 -31.12 -12.85 11.01
N GLU A 284 -32.33 -12.49 10.56
CA GLU A 284 -32.56 -11.71 9.36
C GLU A 284 -32.06 -10.26 9.48
N ARG A 285 -31.17 -9.92 8.53
CA ARG A 285 -31.10 -8.69 7.72
C ARG A 285 -31.25 -7.33 8.41
N PHE A 286 -30.10 -6.76 8.79
CA PHE A 286 -29.72 -5.42 8.32
C PHE A 286 -28.36 -5.48 7.63
N ALA A 287 -28.24 -6.34 6.62
CA ALA A 287 -27.26 -6.11 5.58
C ALA A 287 -27.77 -4.91 4.79
N LEU A 288 -27.35 -3.70 5.18
CA LEU A 288 -27.20 -2.61 4.22
C LEU A 288 -26.28 -3.18 3.15
N HIS A 289 -26.89 -3.77 2.12
CA HIS A 289 -26.26 -3.91 0.85
C HIS A 289 -25.82 -2.49 0.53
N ARG A 290 -24.53 -2.24 0.69
CA ARG A 290 -23.84 -1.26 -0.14
C ARG A 290 -24.17 -1.69 -1.57
N ARG A 291 -25.31 -1.23 -2.08
CA ARG A 291 -25.41 -0.87 -3.48
C ARG A 291 -24.30 0.16 -3.60
N SER A 292 -23.13 -0.31 -4.04
CA SER A 292 -22.22 0.61 -4.66
C SER A 292 -23.08 1.33 -5.69
N LEU A 293 -23.17 2.65 -5.54
CA LEU A 293 -23.47 3.49 -6.67
C LEU A 293 -22.25 3.36 -7.60
N GLN A 294 -22.07 2.18 -8.19
CA GLN A 294 -21.34 2.07 -9.42
C GLN A 294 -22.36 2.51 -10.47
N PRO A 295 -22.29 3.75 -10.98
CA PRO A 295 -22.86 4.00 -12.28
C PRO A 295 -22.26 2.93 -13.20
N SER A 296 -23.13 2.16 -13.84
CA SER A 296 -22.75 1.21 -14.88
C SER A 296 -21.79 1.92 -15.83
N ARG A 297 -20.53 1.47 -15.86
CA ARG A 297 -19.46 2.08 -16.65
C ARG A 297 -19.96 2.19 -18.10
N PRO A 298 -20.21 3.41 -18.62
CA PRO A 298 -20.59 3.55 -20.02
C PRO A 298 -19.44 2.99 -20.88
N SER A 299 -19.79 2.35 -21.99
CA SER A 299 -18.78 1.87 -22.93
C SER A 299 -17.99 3.06 -23.47
N VAL A 300 -16.78 2.81 -23.99
CA VAL A 300 -15.95 3.87 -24.60
C VAL A 300 -16.71 4.61 -25.70
N GLU A 301 -17.53 3.90 -26.47
CA GLU A 301 -18.37 4.49 -27.52
C GLU A 301 -19.47 5.40 -26.94
N THR A 302 -20.07 4.99 -25.83
CA THR A 302 -21.08 5.79 -25.13
C THR A 302 -20.49 7.07 -24.55
N MET A 303 -19.27 7.00 -23.98
CA MET A 303 -18.57 8.19 -23.48
C MET A 303 -18.19 9.15 -24.61
N ARG A 304 -17.74 8.61 -25.75
CA ARG A 304 -17.42 9.39 -26.95
C ARG A 304 -18.66 10.13 -27.47
N GLN A 305 -19.81 9.45 -27.53
CA GLN A 305 -21.06 10.04 -27.99
C GLN A 305 -21.56 11.15 -27.06
N MET A 306 -21.50 10.94 -25.74
CA MET A 306 -21.86 11.96 -24.76
C MET A 306 -20.98 13.21 -24.85
N PHE A 307 -19.69 13.03 -25.16
CA PHE A 307 -18.76 14.14 -25.36
C PHE A 307 -19.08 14.94 -26.63
N LEU A 308 -19.44 14.25 -27.71
CA LEU A 308 -19.86 14.90 -28.97
C LEU A 308 -21.20 15.63 -28.85
N GLU A 309 -22.14 15.12 -28.04
CA GLU A 309 -23.40 15.82 -27.75
C GLU A 309 -23.19 17.07 -26.88
N ALA A 310 -22.31 17.00 -25.88
CA ALA A 310 -22.00 18.14 -25.02
C ALA A 310 -21.22 19.25 -25.74
N ALA A 311 -20.43 18.91 -26.77
CA ALA A 311 -19.64 19.86 -27.55
C ALA A 311 -20.42 20.55 -28.68
N ASN A 312 -21.67 20.14 -28.95
CA ASN A 312 -22.54 20.72 -29.98
C ASN A 312 -23.70 21.56 -29.39
N GLN A 313 -23.62 21.93 -28.11
CA GLN A 313 -24.47 22.94 -27.45
C GLN A 313 -23.68 24.21 -27.18
#